data_AF-J3F8F5-F1
#
_entry.id   AF-J3F8F5-F1
#
_cell.length_a   1.000
_cell.length_b   1.000
_cell.length_c   1.000
_cell.angle_alpha   90.00
_cell.angle_beta   90.00
_cell.angle_gamma   90.00
#
_symmetry.space_group_name_H-M   'P 1'
#
loop_
_entity.id
_entity.type
_entity.pdbx_description
1 polymer ?
#
loop_
_entity_poly.entity_id
_entity_poly.type
_entity_poly.pdbx_seq_one_letter_code
_entity_poly.pdbx_strand_id
1 'polypeptide(L)'
;MNAPHTLYLVSHPPCVSRYGTHTSLSTAERVEIIDALTQTLGATLGILARLRHSQQTLRTVSFLPVQTLLRRLLNANTRYADFLVTGITDLGGHAQRDALYRLNDAAEPLCFADCLKGIDRALRTLRAADALFRDCRASAIANNDYASRQLFEACTRHNGYFLSLINNHLFPE
;
A
#
# COMPACT_ATOMS: atom_id res chain seq x y z
N MET A 1 -20.59 20.48 -5.06
CA MET A 1 -19.89 19.19 -5.20
C MET A 1 -18.65 19.45 -6.03
N ASN A 2 -17.50 19.70 -5.39
CA ASN A 2 -16.24 19.92 -6.09
C ASN A 2 -15.30 18.77 -5.73
N ALA A 3 -14.93 17.96 -6.73
CA ALA A 3 -13.97 16.89 -6.59
C ALA A 3 -12.58 17.47 -6.25
N PRO A 4 -11.76 16.85 -5.38
CA PRO A 4 -10.40 17.31 -5.16
C PRO A 4 -9.54 16.86 -6.35
N HIS A 5 -9.38 17.71 -7.36
CA HIS A 5 -8.40 17.56 -8.44
C HIS A 5 -6.96 17.85 -8.00
N THR A 6 -6.63 17.74 -6.71
CA THR A 6 -5.35 18.17 -6.14
C THR A 6 -4.40 17.02 -5.83
N LEU A 7 -4.43 15.92 -6.60
CA LEU A 7 -3.51 14.78 -6.40
C LEU A 7 -2.61 14.46 -7.60
N TYR A 8 -2.76 15.17 -8.72
CA TYR A 8 -1.95 14.93 -9.92
C TYR A 8 -0.99 16.10 -10.16
N LEU A 9 0.04 16.19 -9.32
CA LEU A 9 1.24 16.90 -9.69
C LEU A 9 2.39 15.88 -9.63
N VAL A 10 2.88 15.47 -10.80
CA VAL A 10 4.25 14.94 -10.93
C VAL A 10 5.15 16.15 -10.69
N SER A 11 5.42 16.44 -9.42
CA SER A 11 5.97 17.73 -9.01
C SER A 11 7.43 17.93 -9.43
N HIS A 12 8.15 16.86 -9.75
CA HIS A 12 9.60 16.91 -9.91
C HIS A 12 10.13 16.02 -11.05
N PRO A 13 11.26 16.41 -11.69
CA PRO A 13 12.04 15.49 -12.51
C PRO A 13 12.42 14.23 -11.71
N PRO A 14 12.65 13.07 -12.36
CA PRO A 14 13.00 11.84 -11.66
C PRO A 14 14.14 12.09 -10.69
N CYS A 15 13.88 11.92 -9.39
CA CYS A 15 14.96 11.73 -8.43
C CYS A 15 15.60 10.37 -8.71
N VAL A 16 16.92 10.29 -8.54
CA VAL A 16 17.59 8.99 -8.50
C VAL A 16 16.96 8.21 -7.34
N SER A 17 16.25 7.13 -7.65
CA SER A 17 15.69 6.29 -6.60
C SER A 17 16.82 5.53 -5.91
N ARG A 18 16.53 4.89 -4.78
CA ARG A 18 17.47 3.94 -4.15
C ARG A 18 17.89 2.79 -5.07
N TYR A 19 17.16 2.55 -6.16
CA TYR A 19 17.45 1.52 -7.16
C TYR A 19 18.20 2.06 -8.39
N GLY A 20 18.38 3.38 -8.50
CA GLY A 20 19.05 4.06 -9.61
C GLY A 20 18.07 4.80 -10.53
N THR A 21 18.52 5.09 -11.74
CA THR A 21 17.73 5.81 -12.74
C THR A 21 16.83 4.84 -13.51
N HIS A 22 15.52 5.10 -13.51
CA HIS A 22 14.51 4.33 -14.23
C HIS A 22 14.47 4.73 -15.72
N THR A 23 15.37 4.16 -16.52
CA THR A 23 15.58 4.56 -17.92
C THR A 23 14.56 4.01 -18.91
N SER A 24 13.84 2.93 -18.58
CA SER A 24 12.83 2.35 -19.48
C SER A 24 11.42 2.90 -19.26
N LEU A 25 11.18 3.67 -18.20
CA LEU A 25 9.85 4.17 -17.88
C LEU A 25 9.59 5.49 -18.60
N SER A 26 8.64 5.48 -19.53
CA SER A 26 8.05 6.71 -20.07
C SER A 26 7.34 7.51 -18.98
N THR A 27 7.08 8.79 -19.27
CA THR A 27 6.30 9.64 -18.35
C THR A 27 4.91 9.07 -18.09
N ALA A 28 4.25 8.51 -19.11
CA ALA A 28 2.91 7.93 -18.98
C ALA A 28 2.91 6.69 -18.08
N GLU A 29 3.81 5.73 -18.33
CA GLU A 29 3.95 4.53 -17.48
C GLU A 29 4.25 4.89 -16.03
N ARG A 30 5.11 5.89 -15.82
CA ARG A 30 5.45 6.37 -14.49
C ARG A 30 4.23 6.93 -13.74
N VAL A 31 3.37 7.70 -14.42
CA VAL A 31 2.13 8.20 -13.84
C VAL A 31 1.20 7.03 -13.47
N GLU A 32 1.02 6.06 -14.37
CA GLU A 32 0.20 4.87 -14.10
C GLU A 32 0.70 4.07 -12.89
N ILE A 33 2.02 3.91 -12.76
CA ILE A 33 2.64 3.21 -11.62
C ILE A 33 2.44 4.03 -10.33
N ILE A 34 2.62 5.35 -10.37
CA ILE A 34 2.37 6.23 -9.22
C ILE A 34 0.91 6.11 -8.77
N ASP A 35 -0.02 6.08 -9.71
CA ASP A 35 -1.45 5.94 -9.40
C ASP A 35 -1.74 4.60 -8.75
N ALA A 36 -1.18 3.51 -9.27
CA ALA A 36 -1.34 2.19 -8.69
C ALA A 36 -0.73 2.09 -7.28
N LEU A 37 0.46 2.66 -7.06
CA LEU A 37 1.08 2.74 -5.75
C LEU A 37 0.24 3.60 -4.79
N THR A 38 -0.34 4.69 -5.26
CA THR A 38 -1.20 5.59 -4.47
C THR A 38 -2.50 4.90 -4.08
N GLN A 39 -3.13 4.16 -4.99
CA GLN A 39 -4.30 3.33 -4.69
C GLN A 39 -3.96 2.22 -3.69
N THR A 40 -2.80 1.58 -3.84
CA THR A 40 -2.30 0.56 -2.90
C THR A 40 -2.02 1.15 -1.53
N LEU A 41 -1.48 2.37 -1.47
CA LEU A 41 -1.27 3.11 -0.23
C LEU A 41 -2.60 3.46 0.43
N GLY A 42 -3.59 3.92 -0.34
CA GLY A 42 -4.94 4.18 0.14
C GLY A 42 -5.58 2.93 0.77
N ALA A 43 -5.51 1.78 0.08
CA ALA A 43 -6.00 0.51 0.61
C ALA A 43 -5.25 0.09 1.89
N THR A 44 -3.92 0.25 1.92
CA THR A 44 -3.06 -0.07 3.07
C THR A 44 -3.43 0.78 4.29
N LEU A 45 -3.64 2.08 4.10
CA LEU A 45 -4.09 3.00 5.16
C LEU A 45 -5.52 2.69 5.62
N GLY A 46 -6.41 2.28 4.71
CA GLY A 46 -7.73 1.77 5.08
C GLY A 46 -7.69 0.52 5.95
N ILE A 47 -6.74 -0.40 5.70
CA ILE A 47 -6.47 -1.54 6.59
C ILE A 47 -5.95 -1.04 7.94
N LEU A 48 -5.06 -0.04 7.96
CA LEU A 48 -4.47 0.49 9.18
C LEU A 48 -5.53 1.08 10.12
N ALA A 49 -6.44 1.90 9.58
CA ALA A 49 -7.54 2.48 10.33
C ALA A 49 -8.43 1.40 10.96
N ARG A 50 -8.79 0.36 10.19
CA ARG A 50 -9.62 -0.76 10.67
C ARG A 50 -8.94 -1.63 11.71
N LEU A 51 -7.63 -1.86 11.58
CA LEU A 51 -6.85 -2.57 12.60
C LEU A 51 -6.77 -1.77 13.90
N ARG A 52 -6.62 -0.44 13.82
CA ARG A 52 -6.63 0.45 15.00
C ARG A 52 -7.99 0.46 15.68
N HIS A 53 -9.06 0.59 14.91
CA HIS A 53 -10.41 0.49 15.43
C HIS A 53 -10.64 -0.87 16.12
N SER A 54 -10.27 -1.97 15.45
CA SER A 54 -10.35 -3.32 16.04
C SER A 54 -9.58 -3.42 17.36
N GLN A 55 -8.38 -2.83 17.44
CA GLN A 55 -7.58 -2.81 18.66
C GLN A 55 -8.27 -2.02 19.78
N GLN A 56 -8.94 -0.91 19.46
CA GLN A 56 -9.71 -0.12 20.42
C GLN A 56 -10.94 -0.89 20.90
N THR A 57 -11.73 -1.48 19.98
CA THR A 57 -12.92 -2.28 20.32
C THR A 57 -12.57 -3.48 21.20
N LEU A 58 -11.45 -4.13 20.93
CA LEU A 58 -11.01 -5.33 21.65
C LEU A 58 -10.12 -5.02 22.87
N ARG A 59 -9.93 -3.75 23.22
CA ARG A 59 -9.06 -3.34 24.34
C ARG A 59 -9.55 -3.88 25.70
N THR A 60 -10.85 -4.08 25.84
CA THR A 60 -11.49 -4.64 27.03
C THR A 60 -11.34 -6.16 27.14
N VAL A 61 -10.95 -6.83 26.05
CA VAL A 61 -10.76 -8.27 26.02
C VAL A 61 -9.34 -8.60 26.45
N SER A 62 -9.19 -9.28 27.58
CA SER A 62 -7.91 -9.67 28.21
C SER A 62 -7.10 -10.71 27.41
N PHE A 63 -7.41 -10.92 26.13
CA PHE A 63 -6.81 -11.98 25.33
C PHE A 63 -5.50 -11.49 24.68
N LEU A 64 -4.41 -11.65 25.43
CA LEU A 64 -3.06 -11.25 25.03
C LEU A 64 -2.63 -11.72 23.63
N PRO A 65 -2.99 -12.94 23.15
CA PRO A 65 -2.65 -13.35 21.79
C PRO A 65 -3.25 -12.46 20.69
N VAL A 66 -4.50 -12.04 20.84
CA VAL A 66 -5.19 -11.17 19.86
C VAL A 66 -4.57 -9.77 19.88
N GLN A 67 -4.25 -9.23 21.06
CA GLN A 67 -3.57 -7.94 21.17
C GLN A 67 -2.17 -7.96 20.54
N THR A 68 -1.45 -9.07 20.71
CA THR A 68 -0.12 -9.28 20.12
C THR A 68 -0.21 -9.38 18.60
N LEU A 69 -1.19 -10.11 18.09
CA LEU A 69 -1.44 -10.22 16.66
C LEU A 69 -1.77 -8.86 16.04
N LEU A 70 -2.72 -8.11 16.61
CA LEU A 70 -3.09 -6.79 16.12
C LEU A 70 -1.89 -5.84 16.09
N ARG A 71 -1.05 -5.85 17.14
CA ARG A 71 0.19 -5.05 17.17
C ARG A 71 1.15 -5.45 16.05
N ARG A 72 1.33 -6.74 15.79
CA ARG A 72 2.18 -7.25 14.70
C ARG A 72 1.65 -6.80 13.33
N LEU A 73 0.35 -6.89 13.11
CA LEU A 73 -0.31 -6.47 11.87
C LEU A 73 -0.22 -4.95 11.66
N LEU A 74 -0.43 -4.15 12.71
CA LEU A 74 -0.26 -2.70 12.67
C LEU A 74 1.17 -2.32 12.29
N ASN A 75 2.17 -2.93 12.92
CA ASN A 75 3.57 -2.65 12.62
C ASN A 75 3.95 -3.02 11.17
N ALA A 76 3.47 -4.18 10.69
CA ALA A 76 3.72 -4.60 9.31
C ALA A 76 3.04 -3.66 8.30
N ASN A 77 1.81 -3.24 8.59
CA ASN A 77 1.06 -2.29 7.76
C ASN A 77 1.77 -0.94 7.67
N THR A 78 2.21 -0.36 8.80
CA THR A 78 2.96 0.90 8.80
C THR A 78 4.25 0.80 7.98
N ARG A 79 5.02 -0.29 8.14
CA ARG A 79 6.23 -0.52 7.33
C ARG A 79 5.93 -0.60 5.84
N TYR A 80 4.81 -1.24 5.47
CA TYR A 80 4.41 -1.33 4.07
C TYR A 80 3.94 0.02 3.51
N ALA A 81 3.18 0.80 4.29
CA ALA A 81 2.80 2.16 3.92
C ALA A 81 4.03 3.05 3.69
N ASP A 82 5.03 2.99 4.57
CA ASP A 82 6.28 3.76 4.42
C ASP A 82 7.07 3.33 3.18
N PHE A 83 7.09 2.03 2.88
CA PHE A 83 7.65 1.51 1.62
C PHE A 83 6.95 2.09 0.39
N LEU A 84 5.61 2.17 0.40
CA LEU A 84 4.83 2.72 -0.72
C LEU A 84 5.04 4.22 -0.89
N VAL A 85 5.08 4.99 0.21
CA VAL A 85 5.41 6.43 0.18
C VAL A 85 6.79 6.65 -0.43
N THR A 86 7.78 5.84 -0.02
CA THR A 86 9.12 5.89 -0.60
C THR A 86 9.10 5.56 -2.09
N GLY A 87 8.37 4.52 -2.51
CA GLY A 87 8.25 4.17 -3.94
C GLY A 87 7.57 5.25 -4.79
N ILE A 88 6.54 5.91 -4.27
CA ILE A 88 5.86 7.01 -4.96
C ILE A 88 6.82 8.20 -5.14
N THR A 89 7.55 8.56 -4.09
CA THR A 89 8.51 9.68 -4.13
C THR A 89 9.74 9.38 -4.99
N ASP A 90 10.24 8.15 -4.96
CA ASP A 90 11.31 7.63 -5.84
C ASP A 90 10.94 7.79 -7.34
N LEU A 91 9.65 7.67 -7.68
CA LEU A 91 9.14 7.88 -9.03
C LEU A 91 8.76 9.34 -9.32
N GLY A 92 9.00 10.28 -8.41
CA GLY A 92 8.68 11.71 -8.60
C GLY A 92 7.22 12.07 -8.31
N GLY A 93 6.44 11.17 -7.72
CA GLY A 93 5.10 11.44 -7.20
C GLY A 93 5.11 12.06 -5.81
N HIS A 94 3.97 12.61 -5.39
CA HIS A 94 3.79 13.14 -4.04
C HIS A 94 2.88 12.24 -3.21
N ALA A 95 3.38 11.73 -2.09
CA ALA A 95 2.60 10.89 -1.17
C ALA A 95 2.58 11.51 0.23
N GLN A 96 1.42 12.04 0.64
CA GLN A 96 1.23 12.60 1.98
C GLN A 96 0.43 11.61 2.84
N ARG A 97 1.17 10.73 3.54
CA ARG A 97 0.59 9.64 4.34
C ARG A 97 -0.50 10.11 5.29
N ASP A 98 -0.28 11.22 5.99
CA ASP A 98 -1.20 11.72 7.00
C ASP A 98 -2.49 12.30 6.39
N ALA A 99 -2.40 12.94 5.22
CA ALA A 99 -3.58 13.43 4.51
C ALA A 99 -4.44 12.26 3.99
N LEU A 100 -3.80 11.25 3.40
CA LEU A 100 -4.47 10.03 2.92
C LEU A 100 -5.04 9.21 4.08
N TYR A 101 -4.38 9.20 5.24
CA TYR A 101 -4.88 8.52 6.43
C TYR A 101 -6.17 9.19 6.93
N ARG A 102 -6.19 10.52 7.05
CA ARG A 102 -7.39 11.27 7.46
C ARG A 102 -8.57 11.07 6.51
N LEU A 103 -8.31 10.94 5.21
CA LEU A 103 -9.35 10.64 4.20
C LEU A 103 -9.95 9.24 4.39
N ASN A 104 -9.17 8.28 4.91
CA ASN A 104 -9.63 6.92 5.17
C ASN A 104 -10.35 6.74 6.52
N ASP A 105 -10.29 7.74 7.42
CA ASP A 105 -10.97 7.74 8.72
C ASP A 105 -12.47 8.10 8.62
N ALA A 106 -13.00 8.38 7.43
CA ALA A 106 -14.30 9.04 7.26
C ALA A 106 -15.55 8.17 7.50
N ALA A 107 -15.42 6.91 7.93
CA ALA A 107 -16.55 6.09 8.38
C ALA A 107 -16.10 5.07 9.42
N GLU A 108 -16.51 5.26 10.69
CA GLU A 108 -16.22 4.29 11.74
C GLU A 108 -17.02 2.99 11.50
N PRO A 109 -16.38 1.81 11.53
CA PRO A 109 -17.06 0.54 11.41
C PRO A 109 -17.95 0.27 12.63
N LEU A 110 -19.17 -0.20 12.40
CA LEU A 110 -20.15 -0.47 13.48
C LEU A 110 -19.72 -1.61 14.40
N CYS A 111 -18.92 -2.56 13.92
CA CYS A 111 -18.40 -3.68 14.70
C CYS A 111 -17.08 -4.25 14.17
N PHE A 112 -16.48 -5.18 14.92
CA PHE A 112 -15.26 -5.89 14.52
C PHE A 112 -15.42 -6.68 13.19
N ALA A 113 -16.59 -7.28 12.95
CA ALA A 113 -16.84 -8.01 11.70
C ALA A 113 -16.82 -7.08 10.48
N ASP A 114 -17.27 -5.82 10.63
CA ASP A 114 -17.21 -4.82 9.56
C ASP A 114 -15.77 -4.36 9.29
N CYS A 115 -14.93 -4.34 10.33
CA CYS A 115 -13.49 -4.14 10.17
C CYS A 115 -12.90 -5.23 9.28
N LEU A 116 -13.22 -6.51 9.54
CA LEU A 116 -12.73 -7.64 8.75
C LEU A 116 -13.21 -7.60 7.30
N LYS A 117 -14.52 -7.40 7.06
CA LYS A 117 -15.06 -7.25 5.68
C LYS A 117 -14.36 -6.13 4.91
N GLY A 118 -14.12 -5.04 5.62
CA GLY A 118 -13.38 -3.92 5.09
C GLY A 118 -11.94 -4.28 4.70
N ILE A 119 -11.22 -4.94 5.60
CA ILE A 119 -9.85 -5.40 5.35
C ILE A 119 -9.85 -6.33 4.12
N ASP A 120 -10.75 -7.29 4.03
CA ASP A 120 -10.85 -8.18 2.86
C ASP A 120 -11.06 -7.42 1.54
N ARG A 121 -11.94 -6.40 1.53
CA ARG A 121 -12.12 -5.53 0.36
C ARG A 121 -10.82 -4.83 -0.05
N ALA A 122 -10.05 -4.33 0.92
CA ALA A 122 -8.76 -3.69 0.65
C ALA A 122 -7.71 -4.69 0.15
N LEU A 123 -7.72 -5.95 0.62
CA LEU A 123 -6.83 -6.99 0.12
C LEU A 123 -7.05 -7.28 -1.37
N ARG A 124 -8.27 -7.14 -1.89
CA ARG A 124 -8.53 -7.27 -3.34
C ARG A 124 -7.75 -6.23 -4.15
N THR A 125 -7.66 -4.99 -3.68
CA THR A 125 -6.85 -3.94 -4.32
C THR A 125 -5.36 -4.31 -4.29
N LEU A 126 -4.85 -4.80 -3.15
CA LEU A 126 -3.46 -5.24 -3.05
C LEU A 126 -3.15 -6.43 -3.96
N ARG A 127 -4.08 -7.38 -4.12
CA ARG A 127 -3.94 -8.51 -5.06
C ARG A 127 -3.91 -8.04 -6.51
N ALA A 128 -4.75 -7.06 -6.88
CA ALA A 128 -4.74 -6.48 -8.22
C ALA A 128 -3.41 -5.76 -8.53
N ALA A 129 -2.86 -5.04 -7.54
CA ALA A 129 -1.56 -4.37 -7.69
C ALA A 129 -0.40 -5.36 -7.93
N ASP A 130 -0.49 -6.59 -7.39
CA ASP A 130 0.55 -7.62 -7.59
C ASP A 130 0.67 -8.05 -9.06
N ALA A 131 -0.45 -8.14 -9.78
CA ALA A 131 -0.45 -8.42 -11.22
C ALA A 131 0.26 -7.30 -11.99
N LEU A 132 -0.09 -6.04 -11.72
CA LEU A 132 0.55 -4.88 -12.33
C LEU A 132 2.07 -4.88 -12.08
N PHE A 133 2.52 -5.10 -10.84
CA PHE A 133 3.95 -5.10 -10.54
C PHE A 133 4.71 -6.22 -11.27
N ARG A 134 4.07 -7.37 -11.51
CA ARG A 134 4.67 -8.44 -12.32
C ARG A 134 4.81 -8.05 -13.79
N ASP A 135 3.79 -7.39 -14.34
CA ASP A 135 3.81 -6.92 -15.73
C ASP A 135 4.87 -5.83 -15.91
N CYS A 136 4.94 -4.86 -14.99
CA CYS A 136 5.99 -3.83 -15.01
C CYS A 136 7.39 -4.44 -14.84
N ARG A 137 7.55 -5.48 -14.01
CA ARG A 137 8.82 -6.21 -13.89
C ARG A 137 9.21 -6.89 -15.20
N ALA A 138 8.26 -7.54 -15.87
CA ALA A 138 8.51 -8.20 -17.16
C ALA A 138 8.94 -7.17 -18.23
N SER A 139 8.28 -6.01 -18.27
CA SER A 139 8.67 -4.90 -19.14
C SER A 139 10.08 -4.39 -18.82
N ALA A 140 10.42 -4.18 -17.55
CA ALA A 140 11.76 -3.74 -17.15
C ALA A 140 12.85 -4.73 -17.55
N ILE A 141 12.59 -6.04 -17.45
CA ILE A 141 13.50 -7.10 -17.91
C ILE A 141 13.69 -7.01 -19.43
N ALA A 142 12.60 -6.89 -20.20
CA ALA A 142 12.65 -6.79 -21.66
C ALA A 142 13.47 -5.56 -22.13
N ASN A 143 13.47 -4.48 -21.35
CA ASN A 143 14.18 -3.24 -21.66
C ASN A 143 15.56 -3.11 -21.00
N ASN A 144 16.07 -4.16 -20.32
CA ASN A 144 17.32 -4.13 -19.57
C ASN A 144 17.41 -3.00 -18.51
N ASP A 145 16.28 -2.56 -17.97
CA ASP A 145 16.23 -1.55 -16.90
C ASP A 145 16.35 -2.23 -15.54
N TYR A 146 17.59 -2.26 -15.03
CA TYR A 146 17.91 -2.86 -13.74
C TYR A 146 17.23 -2.14 -12.57
N ALA A 147 17.14 -0.81 -12.60
CA ALA A 147 16.58 -0.02 -11.51
C ALA A 147 15.08 -0.28 -11.37
N SER A 148 14.36 -0.25 -12.48
CA SER A 148 12.93 -0.55 -12.53
C SER A 148 12.64 -2.00 -12.15
N ARG A 149 13.47 -2.95 -12.63
CA ARG A 149 13.35 -4.36 -12.21
C ARG A 149 13.45 -4.52 -10.70
N GLN A 150 14.47 -3.93 -10.08
CA GLN A 150 14.67 -4.01 -8.62
C GLN A 150 13.51 -3.38 -7.84
N LEU A 151 12.98 -2.25 -8.32
CA LEU A 151 11.79 -1.63 -7.74
C LEU A 151 10.59 -2.58 -7.74
N PHE A 152 10.25 -3.17 -8.89
CA PHE A 152 9.08 -4.06 -8.98
C PHE A 152 9.28 -5.40 -8.28
N GLU A 153 10.51 -5.92 -8.20
CA GLU A 153 10.84 -7.04 -7.34
C GLU A 153 10.63 -6.71 -5.86
N ALA A 154 10.97 -5.49 -5.43
CA ALA A 154 10.67 -5.05 -4.08
C ALA A 154 9.16 -4.89 -3.85
N CYS A 155 8.43 -4.29 -4.79
CA CYS A 155 6.98 -4.14 -4.70
C CYS A 155 6.26 -5.50 -4.56
N THR A 156 6.56 -6.45 -5.44
CA THR A 156 5.98 -7.81 -5.36
C THR A 156 6.34 -8.52 -4.05
N ARG A 157 7.59 -8.42 -3.59
CA ARG A 157 8.04 -9.04 -2.33
C ARG A 157 7.32 -8.45 -1.10
N HIS A 158 7.29 -7.12 -0.99
CA HIS A 158 6.66 -6.44 0.15
C HIS A 158 5.15 -6.62 0.17
N ASN A 159 4.49 -6.50 -1.00
CA ASN A 159 3.06 -6.72 -1.14
C ASN A 159 2.68 -8.17 -0.81
N GLY A 160 3.41 -9.15 -1.36
CA GLY A 160 3.18 -10.57 -1.11
C GLY A 160 3.38 -10.96 0.35
N TYR A 161 4.44 -10.45 1.00
CA TYR A 161 4.65 -10.66 2.43
C TYR A 161 3.49 -10.11 3.27
N PHE A 162 3.04 -8.89 2.97
CA PHE A 162 1.95 -8.26 3.71
C PHE A 162 0.60 -8.97 3.50
N LEU A 163 0.28 -9.35 2.27
CA LEU A 163 -0.89 -10.16 1.94
C LEU A 163 -0.88 -11.50 2.69
N SER A 164 0.24 -12.23 2.67
CA SER A 164 0.39 -13.50 3.37
C SER A 164 0.19 -13.34 4.87
N LEU A 165 0.81 -12.31 5.48
CA LEU A 165 0.68 -12.05 6.91
C LEU A 165 -0.76 -11.78 7.32
N ILE A 166 -1.53 -11.03 6.52
CA ILE A 166 -2.95 -10.76 6.82
C ILE A 166 -3.79 -12.03 6.64
N ASN A 167 -3.66 -12.72 5.51
CA ASN A 167 -4.49 -13.90 5.23
C ASN A 167 -4.27 -14.99 6.28
N ASN A 168 -3.02 -15.30 6.61
CA ASN A 168 -2.68 -16.35 7.59
C ASN A 168 -3.24 -16.09 9.00
N HIS A 169 -3.62 -14.85 9.32
CA HIS A 169 -4.01 -14.48 10.67
C HIS A 169 -5.44 -13.97 10.80
N LEU A 170 -6.03 -13.40 9.75
CA LEU A 170 -7.39 -12.85 9.77
C LEU A 170 -8.36 -13.63 8.88
N PHE A 171 -7.86 -14.33 7.87
CA PHE A 171 -8.65 -15.11 6.93
C PHE A 171 -8.00 -16.47 6.63
N PRO A 172 -7.65 -17.26 7.67
CA PRO A 172 -7.18 -18.63 7.44
C PRO A 172 -8.33 -19.42 6.82
N GLU A 173 -8.02 -20.16 5.75
CA GLU A 173 -8.93 -21.17 5.18
C GLU A 173 -9.23 -22.29 6.18
#